data_AF-K1X5A6-F1
#
_entry.id   AF-K1X5A6-F1
#
_cell.length_a   1.000
_cell.length_b   1.000
_cell.length_c   1.000
_cell.angle_alpha   90.00
_cell.angle_beta   90.00
_cell.angle_gamma   90.00
#
_symmetry.space_group_name_H-M   'P 1'
#
loop_
_entity.id
_entity.type
_entity.pdbx_description
1 polymer ?
#
loop_
_entity_poly.entity_id
_entity_poly.type
_entity_poly.pdbx_seq_one_letter_code
_entity_poly.pdbx_strand_id
1 'polypeptide(L)'
;MLGLLYFWRLEKEKWFDGIIEMILKFEENSQELPFQIFIFWEGSGETKIQELASKHKQIHFFWRQNLTTIKRYIENCNYCLMPSECLESFWLSALNAIKRWLPVIWYARWGLKDFISNELDLTHQHGTTTWEKLYNTIKNLSTNVSLEKGRLGGIYSLINNYSKDSRILRFHALAGKSVKKIIIVSDFINKIGGIETYINDVKTLLEQHGYEVELCGWKLPSGIIGKLARYLWIITGLGNFREAIKLNRKIKKMKPDLIRYNSVMRYLGRAPIRISKHTSAKKWMMFHDLGYFYPFPSQLTSEHQIKTPFTLKHFLASYQTNNPLKKLAITGKYFSLLLIKKQLEKRMDTFLVPSDFMKDIVHKSYHIDNEKIVTFPHFIQD
;
A
#
# COMPACT_ATOMS: atom_id res chain seq x y z
N MET A 1 7.21 11.17 30.00
CA MET A 1 6.11 11.52 29.08
C MET A 1 6.02 10.44 28.01
N LEU A 2 4.82 10.07 27.57
CA LEU A 2 4.65 9.03 26.55
C LEU A 2 5.10 9.54 25.17
N GLY A 3 5.96 8.82 24.46
CA GLY A 3 6.39 9.18 23.10
C GLY A 3 5.57 8.48 22.02
N LEU A 4 5.00 9.24 21.10
CA LEU A 4 4.17 8.75 20.00
C LEU A 4 4.76 9.14 18.64
N LEU A 5 4.69 8.23 17.68
CA LEU A 5 5.16 8.46 16.31
C LEU A 5 4.02 8.33 15.30
N TYR A 6 3.89 9.29 14.40
CA TYR A 6 3.07 9.17 13.19
C TYR A 6 3.90 9.54 11.97
N PHE A 7 3.99 8.65 10.97
CA PHE A 7 4.79 8.91 9.76
C PHE A 7 4.09 8.49 8.47
N TRP A 8 2.78 8.72 8.42
CA TRP A 8 1.97 8.48 7.23
C TRP A 8 1.45 9.77 6.61
N ARG A 9 0.86 9.69 5.42
CA ARG A 9 0.30 10.88 4.76
C ARG A 9 -0.80 11.48 5.64
N LEU A 10 -0.86 12.80 5.74
CA LEU A 10 -1.84 13.52 6.58
C LEU A 10 -3.19 13.61 5.87
N GLU A 11 -3.79 12.46 5.59
CA GLU A 11 -4.98 12.33 4.76
C GLU A 11 -6.14 11.71 5.54
N LYS A 12 -7.36 12.05 5.13
CA LYS A 12 -8.58 11.48 5.71
C LYS A 12 -8.63 9.95 5.59
N GLU A 13 -8.14 9.40 4.47
CA GLU A 13 -8.02 7.94 4.26
C GLU A 13 -6.97 7.26 5.17
N LYS A 14 -6.17 8.03 5.90
CA LYS A 14 -5.26 7.53 6.94
C LYS A 14 -5.78 7.81 8.34
N TRP A 15 -7.01 8.31 8.44
CA TRP A 15 -7.70 8.62 9.69
C TRP A 15 -6.91 9.61 10.55
N PHE A 16 -6.15 10.50 9.90
CA PHE A 16 -5.41 11.55 10.58
C PHE A 16 -6.34 12.52 11.33
N ASP A 17 -7.55 12.74 10.81
CA ASP A 17 -8.61 13.48 11.50
C ASP A 17 -8.86 12.89 12.90
N GLY A 18 -8.84 11.56 13.05
CA GLY A 18 -9.01 10.91 14.35
C GLY A 18 -7.88 11.21 15.35
N ILE A 19 -6.65 11.45 14.87
CA ILE A 19 -5.53 11.88 15.70
C ILE A 19 -5.70 13.34 16.14
N ILE A 20 -6.16 14.21 15.24
CA ILE A 20 -6.44 15.61 15.55
C ILE A 20 -7.53 15.70 16.63
N GLU A 21 -8.66 15.02 16.43
CA GLU A 21 -9.77 15.03 17.40
C GLU A 21 -9.35 14.44 18.76
N MET A 22 -8.52 13.41 18.76
CA MET A 22 -7.94 12.87 19.99
C MET A 22 -7.08 13.89 20.73
N ILE A 23 -6.22 14.64 20.02
CA ILE A 23 -5.39 15.70 20.63
C ILE A 23 -6.28 16.78 21.24
N LEU A 24 -7.29 17.25 20.50
CA LEU A 24 -8.25 18.24 20.99
C LEU A 24 -8.97 17.76 22.25
N LYS A 25 -9.35 16.47 22.30
CA LYS A 25 -9.96 15.89 23.49
C LYS A 25 -9.04 15.88 24.71
N PHE A 26 -7.73 15.69 24.52
CA PHE A 26 -6.77 15.82 25.63
C PHE A 26 -6.60 17.28 26.06
N GLU A 27 -6.55 18.22 25.13
CA GLU A 27 -6.50 19.67 25.40
C GLU A 27 -7.72 20.15 26.22
N GLU A 28 -8.92 19.66 25.91
CA GLU A 28 -10.14 19.97 26.70
C GLU A 28 -10.03 19.54 28.17
N ASN A 29 -9.34 18.43 28.43
CA ASN A 29 -9.26 17.83 29.78
C ASN A 29 -8.05 18.29 30.57
N SER A 30 -7.03 18.86 29.92
CA SER A 30 -5.77 19.26 30.55
C SER A 30 -5.03 20.30 29.72
N GLN A 31 -4.46 21.30 30.39
CA GLN A 31 -3.70 22.36 29.73
C GLN A 31 -2.40 21.86 29.10
N GLU A 32 -1.84 20.75 29.60
CA GLU A 32 -0.68 20.07 29.01
C GLU A 32 -1.05 18.67 28.52
N LEU A 33 -0.53 18.31 27.33
CA LEU A 33 -0.70 16.97 26.78
C LEU A 33 0.16 15.95 27.54
N PRO A 34 -0.37 14.76 27.88
CA PRO A 34 0.35 13.72 28.62
C PRO A 34 1.37 12.94 27.77
N PHE A 35 1.49 13.26 26.49
CA PHE A 35 2.37 12.62 25.52
C PHE A 35 3.10 13.65 24.67
N GLN A 36 4.23 13.25 24.08
CA GLN A 36 4.85 13.92 22.94
C GLN A 36 4.51 13.15 21.67
N ILE A 37 4.21 13.85 20.58
CA ILE A 37 3.91 13.24 19.30
C ILE A 37 4.81 13.82 18.19
N PHE A 38 5.52 12.93 17.51
CA PHE A 38 6.38 13.24 16.37
C PHE A 38 5.64 12.88 15.08
N ILE A 39 5.30 13.89 14.29
CA ILE A 39 4.46 13.78 13.10
C ILE A 39 5.31 14.10 11.87
N PHE A 40 5.36 13.13 10.97
CA PHE A 40 6.02 13.22 9.68
C PHE A 40 4.97 13.14 8.56
N TRP A 41 5.40 13.50 7.35
CA TRP A 41 4.63 13.60 6.11
C TRP A 41 3.80 14.87 5.95
N GLU A 42 3.16 14.98 4.80
CA GLU A 42 2.38 16.11 4.29
C GLU A 42 1.00 15.57 3.92
N GLY A 43 0.01 16.47 3.82
CA GLY A 43 -1.34 16.12 3.39
C GLY A 43 -2.35 17.20 3.78
N SER A 44 -3.63 16.91 3.59
CA SER A 44 -4.72 17.83 3.89
C SER A 44 -4.79 18.28 5.36
N GLY A 45 -4.22 17.51 6.29
CA GLY A 45 -4.22 17.82 7.74
C GLY A 45 -3.14 18.80 8.21
N GLU A 46 -2.31 19.33 7.30
CA GLU A 46 -1.11 20.11 7.65
C GLU A 46 -1.41 21.40 8.42
N THR A 47 -2.37 22.21 7.96
CA THR A 47 -2.70 23.49 8.60
C THR A 47 -3.14 23.30 10.05
N LYS A 48 -4.03 22.32 10.30
CA LYS A 48 -4.53 22.04 11.65
C LYS A 48 -3.42 21.57 12.59
N ILE A 49 -2.49 20.74 12.11
CA ILE A 49 -1.42 20.26 12.99
C ILE A 49 -0.37 21.34 13.27
N GLN A 50 -0.14 22.27 12.35
CA GLN A 50 0.72 23.44 12.58
C GLN A 50 0.12 24.36 13.65
N GLU A 51 -1.19 24.61 13.60
CA GLU A 51 -1.90 25.37 14.62
C GLU A 51 -1.76 24.70 16.00
N LEU A 52 -1.98 23.39 16.09
CA LEU A 52 -1.81 22.64 17.33
C LEU A 52 -0.36 22.65 17.83
N ALA A 53 0.63 22.51 16.95
CA ALA A 53 2.05 22.57 17.30
C ALA A 53 2.50 23.96 17.79
N SER A 54 1.85 25.04 17.33
CA SER A 54 2.11 26.39 17.83
C SER A 54 1.61 26.59 19.27
N LYS A 55 0.58 25.84 19.67
CA LYS A 55 -0.04 25.88 21.00
C LYS A 55 0.64 24.94 21.99
N HIS A 56 1.01 23.73 21.54
CA HIS A 56 1.51 22.65 22.39
C HIS A 56 2.94 22.28 22.01
N LYS A 57 3.88 22.49 22.94
CA LYS A 57 5.30 22.15 22.75
C LYS A 57 5.54 20.64 22.58
N GLN A 58 4.58 19.82 23.00
CA GLN A 58 4.57 18.37 22.90
C GLN A 58 4.31 17.86 21.47
N ILE A 59 3.84 18.71 20.55
CA ILE A 59 3.52 18.33 19.18
C ILE A 59 4.65 18.79 18.27
N HIS A 60 5.31 17.83 17.63
CA HIS A 60 6.46 18.08 16.77
C HIS A 60 6.13 17.69 15.33
N PHE A 61 6.05 18.67 14.44
CA PHE A 61 5.76 18.46 13.03
C PHE A 61 6.99 18.68 12.15
N PHE A 62 7.35 17.70 11.34
CA PHE A 62 8.60 17.70 10.55
C PHE A 62 8.40 17.60 9.04
N TRP A 63 7.16 17.71 8.54
CA TRP A 63 6.84 17.50 7.13
C TRP A 63 7.39 16.15 6.61
N ARG A 64 7.58 16.02 5.30
CA ARG A 64 8.16 14.82 4.70
C ARG A 64 9.66 14.71 5.02
N GLN A 65 10.02 13.65 5.70
CA GLN A 65 11.42 13.28 5.99
C GLN A 65 11.79 11.93 5.38
N ASN A 66 13.10 11.66 5.25
CA ASN A 66 13.59 10.34 4.85
C ASN A 66 13.59 9.37 6.05
N LEU A 67 13.67 8.06 5.77
CA LEU A 67 13.64 7.02 6.82
C LEU A 67 14.83 7.12 7.79
N THR A 68 15.99 7.57 7.33
CA THR A 68 17.18 7.77 8.18
C THR A 68 16.96 8.86 9.23
N THR A 69 16.30 9.96 8.85
CA THR A 69 15.91 11.03 9.79
C THR A 69 14.86 10.53 10.76
N ILE A 70 13.80 9.86 10.27
CA ILE A 70 12.73 9.31 11.12
C ILE A 70 13.31 8.34 12.17
N LYS A 71 14.32 7.54 11.77
CA LYS A 71 15.00 6.60 12.67
C LYS A 71 15.56 7.28 13.94
N ARG A 72 16.07 8.51 13.84
CA ARG A 72 16.62 9.24 14.99
C ARG A 72 15.55 9.60 16.02
N TYR A 73 14.30 9.77 15.60
CA TYR A 73 13.19 10.10 16.49
C TYR A 73 12.54 8.88 17.12
N ILE A 74 12.66 7.71 16.48
CA ILE A 74 12.08 6.45 16.99
C ILE A 74 12.60 6.10 18.38
N GLU A 75 13.85 6.46 18.71
CA GLU A 75 14.45 6.22 20.03
C GLU A 75 13.69 6.94 21.16
N ASN A 76 13.02 8.05 20.85
CA ASN A 76 12.21 8.82 21.79
C ASN A 76 10.74 8.39 21.80
N CYS A 77 10.37 7.38 21.02
CA CYS A 77 8.99 6.93 20.88
C CYS A 77 8.75 5.59 21.57
N ASN A 78 7.58 5.46 22.19
CA ASN A 78 7.08 4.24 22.79
C ASN A 78 6.14 3.49 21.84
N TYR A 79 5.33 4.22 21.06
CA TYR A 79 4.34 3.61 20.16
C TYR A 79 4.26 4.35 18.81
N CYS A 80 3.83 3.65 17.77
CA CYS A 80 3.48 4.22 16.48
C CYS A 80 1.96 4.23 16.26
N LEU A 81 1.41 5.39 15.90
CA LEU A 81 -0.01 5.56 15.57
C LEU A 81 -0.26 5.27 14.09
N MET A 82 -1.15 4.30 13.81
CA MET A 82 -1.57 3.97 12.46
C MET A 82 -3.09 3.69 12.40
N PRO A 83 -3.97 4.64 12.73
CA PRO A 83 -5.39 4.37 12.98
C PRO A 83 -6.24 4.18 11.72
N SER A 84 -5.65 3.89 10.55
CA SER A 84 -6.40 3.77 9.30
C SER A 84 -7.35 2.57 9.37
N GLU A 85 -8.64 2.79 9.14
CA GLU A 85 -9.60 1.69 8.97
C GLU A 85 -9.56 1.09 7.57
N CYS A 86 -8.79 1.70 6.66
CA CYS A 86 -8.70 1.27 5.27
C CYS A 86 -8.09 -0.13 5.17
N LEU A 87 -8.69 -0.96 4.31
CA LEU A 87 -8.18 -2.27 3.97
C LEU A 87 -6.94 -2.11 3.10
N GLU A 88 -5.77 -2.26 3.73
CA GLU A 88 -4.51 -2.19 3.02
C GLU A 88 -4.13 -3.52 2.42
N SER A 89 -3.72 -3.48 1.16
CA SER A 89 -3.08 -4.61 0.49
C SER A 89 -1.69 -4.89 1.07
N PHE A 90 -0.99 -3.87 1.57
CA PHE A 90 0.37 -4.00 2.06
C PHE A 90 0.76 -2.95 3.11
N TRP A 91 1.34 -3.44 4.22
CA TRP A 91 1.49 -2.73 5.48
C TRP A 91 2.93 -2.25 5.75
N LEU A 92 3.60 -1.64 4.77
CA LEU A 92 5.03 -1.27 4.87
C LEU A 92 5.36 -0.45 6.10
N SER A 93 4.55 0.57 6.35
CA SER A 93 4.84 1.52 7.42
C SER A 93 4.76 0.82 8.77
N ALA A 94 3.78 -0.06 9.00
CA ALA A 94 3.73 -0.87 10.22
C ALA A 94 4.93 -1.81 10.33
N LEU A 95 5.25 -2.57 9.28
CA LEU A 95 6.41 -3.48 9.31
C LEU A 95 7.73 -2.72 9.56
N ASN A 96 7.85 -1.50 9.05
CA ASN A 96 8.98 -0.61 9.31
C ASN A 96 9.07 -0.15 10.77
N ALA A 97 7.94 0.16 11.41
CA ALA A 97 7.88 0.50 12.84
C ALA A 97 8.25 -0.73 13.69
N ILE A 98 7.63 -1.88 13.40
CA ILE A 98 7.81 -3.14 14.13
C ILE A 98 9.27 -3.63 14.02
N LYS A 99 9.89 -3.58 12.83
CA LYS A 99 11.34 -3.90 12.65
C LYS A 99 12.25 -3.06 13.55
N ARG A 100 11.80 -1.88 13.94
CA ARG A 100 12.52 -0.94 14.80
C ARG A 100 12.06 -1.03 16.27
N TRP A 101 11.42 -2.13 16.65
CA TRP A 101 10.95 -2.40 18.01
C TRP A 101 9.96 -1.35 18.53
N LEU A 102 9.19 -0.75 17.63
CA LEU A 102 8.16 0.22 17.95
C LEU A 102 6.78 -0.44 17.79
N PRO A 103 6.09 -0.77 18.89
CA PRO A 103 4.73 -1.31 18.85
C PRO A 103 3.77 -0.37 18.12
N VAL A 104 2.80 -0.95 17.40
CA VAL A 104 1.89 -0.20 16.53
C VAL A 104 0.48 -0.24 17.10
N ILE A 105 -0.14 0.93 17.25
CA ILE A 105 -1.54 1.11 17.64
C ILE A 105 -2.39 1.21 16.37
N TRP A 106 -3.22 0.21 16.15
CA TRP A 106 -4.02 0.05 14.93
C TRP A 106 -5.11 -1.01 15.14
N TYR A 107 -6.16 -0.99 14.32
CA TYR A 107 -7.03 -2.12 14.02
C TYR A 107 -6.25 -3.36 13.53
N ALA A 108 -6.13 -4.38 14.39
CA ALA A 108 -5.45 -5.64 14.11
C ALA A 108 -6.27 -6.52 13.17
N ARG A 109 -6.28 -6.14 11.89
CA ARG A 109 -7.01 -6.84 10.85
C ARG A 109 -6.04 -7.42 9.81
N TRP A 110 -6.45 -8.53 9.20
CA TRP A 110 -5.80 -9.10 8.02
C TRP A 110 -4.35 -9.53 8.27
N GLY A 111 -3.44 -9.22 7.34
CA GLY A 111 -2.03 -9.60 7.42
C GLY A 111 -1.23 -8.96 8.55
N LEU A 112 -1.82 -8.06 9.36
CA LEU A 112 -1.18 -7.49 10.55
C LEU A 112 -1.71 -8.05 11.87
N LYS A 113 -2.74 -8.90 11.86
CA LYS A 113 -3.37 -9.39 13.09
C LYS A 113 -2.36 -10.01 14.07
N ASP A 114 -1.40 -10.75 13.54
CA ASP A 114 -0.38 -11.42 14.34
C ASP A 114 0.67 -10.45 14.93
N PHE A 115 0.75 -9.22 14.42
CA PHE A 115 1.76 -8.24 14.81
C PHE A 115 1.29 -7.26 15.89
N ILE A 116 -0.02 -7.10 16.08
CA ILE A 116 -0.61 -6.14 17.03
C ILE A 116 -1.15 -6.89 18.25
N SER A 117 -0.89 -6.40 19.46
CA SER A 117 -1.41 -6.99 20.69
C SER A 117 -2.85 -6.51 20.93
N ASN A 118 -3.63 -7.24 21.71
CA ASN A 118 -5.02 -6.84 22.00
C ASN A 118 -5.09 -5.47 22.69
N GLU A 119 -4.09 -5.11 23.47
CA GLU A 119 -3.97 -3.81 24.15
C GLU A 119 -3.78 -2.65 23.15
N LEU A 120 -3.13 -2.91 22.02
CA LEU A 120 -2.86 -1.93 20.97
C LEU A 120 -3.86 -2.04 19.80
N ASP A 121 -4.78 -3.00 19.86
CA ASP A 121 -5.80 -3.22 18.84
C ASP A 121 -7.04 -2.37 19.05
N LEU A 122 -7.22 -1.35 18.20
CA LEU A 122 -8.38 -0.47 18.21
C LEU A 122 -9.72 -1.18 17.92
N THR A 123 -9.74 -2.43 17.43
CA THR A 123 -10.98 -3.20 17.30
C THR A 123 -11.59 -3.53 18.66
N HIS A 124 -10.77 -3.73 19.68
CA HIS A 124 -11.18 -4.14 21.02
C HIS A 124 -11.36 -2.98 22.00
N GLN A 125 -10.99 -1.77 21.60
CA GLN A 125 -11.05 -0.58 22.45
C GLN A 125 -12.46 0.02 22.51
N HIS A 126 -12.82 0.52 23.69
CA HIS A 126 -14.07 1.22 23.91
C HIS A 126 -14.14 2.52 23.11
N GLY A 127 -15.30 2.80 22.52
CA GLY A 127 -15.55 3.98 21.69
C GLY A 127 -16.26 3.60 20.40
N THR A 128 -17.06 4.54 19.88
CA THR A 128 -17.77 4.40 18.60
C THR A 128 -16.93 4.93 17.44
N THR A 129 -16.16 5.98 17.71
CA THR A 129 -15.31 6.64 16.72
C THR A 129 -13.85 6.26 16.89
N THR A 130 -13.04 6.45 15.83
CA THR A 130 -11.60 6.19 15.88
C THR A 130 -10.89 7.08 16.92
N TRP A 131 -11.29 8.34 17.09
CA TRP A 131 -10.64 9.23 18.06
C TRP A 131 -10.93 8.83 19.50
N GLU A 132 -12.16 8.37 19.82
CA GLU A 132 -12.51 7.87 21.16
C GLU A 132 -11.66 6.67 21.54
N LYS A 133 -11.51 5.73 20.60
CA LYS A 133 -10.69 4.54 20.77
C LYS A 133 -9.23 4.89 20.98
N LEU A 134 -8.69 5.81 20.17
CA LEU A 134 -7.32 6.30 20.35
C LEU A 134 -7.12 6.98 21.71
N TYR A 135 -8.04 7.87 22.09
CA TYR A 135 -8.02 8.56 23.38
C TYR A 135 -7.99 7.57 24.55
N ASN A 136 -8.91 6.60 24.56
CA ASN A 136 -8.99 5.58 25.60
C ASN A 136 -7.76 4.68 25.63
N THR A 137 -7.21 4.33 24.46
CA THR A 137 -5.96 3.56 24.36
C THR A 137 -4.83 4.35 25.02
N ILE A 138 -4.54 5.55 24.52
CA ILE A 138 -3.39 6.37 24.95
C ILE A 138 -3.48 6.75 26.42
N LYS A 139 -4.68 6.99 26.94
CA LYS A 139 -4.90 7.26 28.38
C LYS A 139 -4.40 6.12 29.28
N ASN A 140 -4.47 4.88 28.79
CA ASN A 140 -4.12 3.69 29.56
C ASN A 140 -2.70 3.16 29.26
N LEU A 141 -1.97 3.76 28.32
CA LEU A 141 -0.65 3.27 27.92
C LEU A 141 0.45 3.64 28.92
N SER A 142 1.36 2.69 29.13
CA SER A 142 2.57 2.87 29.92
C SER A 142 3.76 3.30 29.04
N THR A 143 4.67 4.08 29.62
CA THR A 143 6.00 4.35 29.03
C THR A 143 6.91 3.12 29.08
N ASN A 144 6.66 2.16 29.98
CA ASN A 144 7.40 0.90 30.05
C ASN A 144 6.85 -0.09 29.02
N VAL A 145 7.49 -0.12 27.85
CA VAL A 145 7.13 -0.98 26.71
C VAL A 145 7.87 -2.32 26.67
N SER A 146 8.46 -2.76 27.79
CA SER A 146 9.27 -3.98 27.84
C SER A 146 8.48 -5.24 27.44
N LEU A 147 7.24 -5.38 27.90
CA LEU A 147 6.35 -6.48 27.55
C LEU A 147 6.04 -6.51 26.05
N GLU A 148 5.66 -5.36 25.48
CA GLU A 148 5.36 -5.24 24.05
C GLU A 148 6.61 -5.50 23.20
N LYS A 149 7.78 -4.99 23.60
CA LYS A 149 9.04 -5.30 22.93
C LYS A 149 9.41 -6.79 23.04
N GLY A 150 9.18 -7.42 24.19
CA GLY A 150 9.35 -8.87 24.35
C GLY A 150 8.46 -9.66 23.39
N ARG A 151 7.20 -9.26 23.23
CA ARG A 151 6.26 -9.84 22.27
C ARG A 151 6.73 -9.66 20.83
N LEU A 152 7.18 -8.46 20.47
CA LEU A 152 7.80 -8.19 19.17
C LEU A 152 9.01 -9.10 18.90
N GLY A 153 9.75 -9.46 19.95
CA GLY A 153 10.86 -10.42 19.87
C GLY A 153 10.40 -11.84 19.53
N GLY A 154 9.28 -12.27 20.12
CA GLY A 154 8.65 -13.56 19.80
C GLY A 154 8.19 -13.67 18.34
N ILE A 155 7.75 -12.58 17.73
CA ILE A 155 7.34 -12.53 16.32
C ILE A 155 8.45 -12.11 15.35
N TYR A 156 9.69 -11.95 15.83
CA TYR A 156 10.81 -11.46 15.01
C TYR A 156 11.14 -12.40 13.84
N SER A 157 10.98 -13.72 14.04
CA SER A 157 11.08 -14.72 12.97
C SER A 157 10.06 -14.47 11.85
N LEU A 158 8.85 -14.03 12.19
CA LEU A 158 7.81 -13.66 11.23
C LEU A 158 8.18 -12.38 10.47
N ILE A 159 8.79 -11.40 11.13
CA ILE A 159 9.29 -10.16 10.49
C ILE A 159 10.38 -10.48 9.46
N ASN A 160 11.26 -11.45 9.75
CA ASN A 160 12.32 -11.88 8.84
C ASN A 160 11.78 -12.47 7.52
N ASN A 161 10.52 -12.92 7.48
CA ASN A 161 9.88 -13.33 6.22
C ASN A 161 9.69 -12.17 5.23
N TYR A 162 9.78 -10.92 5.70
CA TYR A 162 9.70 -9.69 4.92
C TYR A 162 11.09 -9.06 4.68
N SER A 163 12.18 -9.79 4.92
CA SER A 163 13.53 -9.32 4.59
C SER A 163 13.81 -9.31 3.08
N LYS A 164 14.84 -8.58 2.66
CA LYS A 164 15.34 -8.58 1.28
C LYS A 164 15.82 -9.98 0.87
N ASP A 165 16.46 -10.72 1.77
CA ASP A 165 16.94 -12.07 1.51
C ASP A 165 15.79 -13.06 1.32
N SER A 166 14.81 -13.05 2.23
CA SER A 166 13.58 -13.84 2.10
C SER A 166 12.85 -13.53 0.80
N ARG A 167 12.84 -12.26 0.38
CA ARG A 167 12.25 -11.84 -0.89
C ARG A 167 12.98 -12.44 -2.09
N ILE A 168 14.31 -12.38 -2.09
CA ILE A 168 15.15 -12.90 -3.17
C ILE A 168 15.05 -14.43 -3.25
N LEU A 169 15.09 -15.13 -2.12
CA LEU A 169 14.92 -16.59 -2.07
C LEU A 169 13.59 -17.02 -2.69
N ARG A 170 12.48 -16.36 -2.33
CA ARG A 170 11.16 -16.60 -2.95
C ARG A 170 11.16 -16.27 -4.44
N PHE A 171 11.84 -15.19 -4.85
CA PHE A 171 11.94 -14.84 -6.26
C PHE A 171 12.68 -15.93 -7.05
N HIS A 172 13.83 -16.41 -6.57
CA HIS A 172 14.60 -17.49 -7.21
C HIS A 172 13.78 -18.77 -7.33
N ALA A 173 13.07 -19.15 -6.26
CA ALA A 173 12.22 -20.35 -6.24
C ALA A 173 11.11 -20.28 -7.31
N LEU A 174 10.50 -19.11 -7.50
CA LEU A 174 9.41 -18.92 -8.47
C LEU A 174 9.90 -18.71 -9.90
N ALA A 175 10.94 -17.90 -10.10
CA ALA A 175 11.43 -17.53 -11.42
C ALA A 175 12.12 -18.74 -12.11
N GLY A 176 12.84 -19.52 -11.31
CA GLY A 176 13.72 -20.59 -11.76
C GLY A 176 15.06 -20.07 -12.27
N LYS A 177 16.03 -20.97 -12.39
CA LYS A 177 17.42 -20.65 -12.77
C LYS A 177 17.59 -20.08 -14.18
N SER A 178 16.60 -20.26 -15.06
CA SER A 178 16.66 -19.81 -16.45
C SER A 178 16.42 -18.30 -16.61
N VAL A 179 15.83 -17.64 -15.62
CA VAL A 179 15.51 -16.21 -15.70
C VAL A 179 16.75 -15.38 -15.37
N LYS A 180 17.15 -14.51 -16.29
CA LYS A 180 18.25 -13.54 -16.11
C LYS A 180 17.82 -12.12 -16.44
N LYS A 181 16.96 -11.96 -17.44
CA LYS A 181 16.52 -10.67 -17.99
C LYS A 181 15.08 -10.39 -17.65
N ILE A 182 14.83 -9.26 -16.99
CA ILE A 182 13.51 -8.93 -16.43
C ILE A 182 13.07 -7.53 -16.90
N ILE A 183 11.86 -7.42 -17.43
CA ILE A 183 11.20 -6.13 -17.61
C ILE A 183 10.13 -5.95 -16.53
N ILE A 184 10.28 -4.92 -15.71
CA ILE A 184 9.27 -4.50 -14.74
C ILE A 184 8.38 -3.43 -15.38
N VAL A 185 7.10 -3.72 -15.50
CA VAL A 185 6.09 -2.85 -16.12
C VAL A 185 5.17 -2.26 -15.04
N SER A 186 5.04 -0.94 -15.04
CA SER A 186 4.17 -0.20 -14.11
C SER A 186 3.65 1.08 -14.77
N ASP A 187 2.47 1.55 -14.36
CA ASP A 187 1.88 2.82 -14.80
C ASP A 187 2.89 3.97 -14.71
N PHE A 188 3.61 4.05 -13.59
CA PHE A 188 4.61 5.07 -13.32
C PHE A 188 5.89 4.46 -12.77
N ILE A 189 7.04 5.08 -13.10
CA ILE A 189 8.38 4.61 -12.71
C ILE A 189 9.17 5.62 -11.86
N ASN A 190 8.62 6.81 -11.60
CA ASN A 190 9.28 7.86 -10.83
C ASN A 190 9.19 7.58 -9.33
N LYS A 191 10.22 7.90 -8.55
CA LYS A 191 10.21 7.77 -7.07
C LYS A 191 9.35 8.86 -6.40
N ILE A 192 8.03 8.74 -6.50
CA ILE A 192 7.07 9.70 -5.93
C ILE A 192 6.43 9.24 -4.61
N GLY A 193 6.65 7.98 -4.22
CA GLY A 193 6.08 7.33 -3.02
C GLY A 193 5.44 5.99 -3.35
N GLY A 194 5.00 5.24 -2.34
CA GLY A 194 4.22 4.00 -2.52
C GLY A 194 4.84 2.96 -3.45
N ILE A 195 4.01 2.36 -4.31
CA ILE A 195 4.39 1.31 -5.26
C ILE A 195 5.51 1.76 -6.21
N GLU A 196 5.51 3.02 -6.64
CA GLU A 196 6.52 3.51 -7.58
C GLU A 196 7.92 3.58 -6.95
N THR A 197 8.02 3.83 -5.64
CA THR A 197 9.30 3.72 -4.91
C THR A 197 9.67 2.25 -4.76
N TYR A 198 8.70 1.42 -4.37
CA TYR A 198 8.91 0.00 -4.18
C TYR A 198 9.43 -0.73 -5.43
N ILE A 199 8.91 -0.45 -6.63
CA ILE A 199 9.41 -1.10 -7.86
C ILE A 199 10.84 -0.72 -8.20
N ASN A 200 11.29 0.48 -7.81
CA ASN A 200 12.68 0.88 -7.98
C ASN A 200 13.58 0.12 -7.01
N ASP A 201 13.14 -0.09 -5.77
CA ASP A 201 13.90 -0.88 -4.79
C ASP A 201 13.93 -2.37 -5.18
N VAL A 202 12.85 -2.90 -5.75
CA VAL A 202 12.84 -4.24 -6.36
C VAL A 202 13.86 -4.34 -7.49
N LYS A 203 13.94 -3.33 -8.36
CA LYS A 203 14.94 -3.30 -9.44
C LYS A 203 16.34 -3.36 -8.85
N THR A 204 16.67 -2.48 -7.91
CA THR A 204 17.99 -2.45 -7.28
C THR A 204 18.32 -3.78 -6.59
N LEU A 205 17.37 -4.36 -5.86
CA LEU A 205 17.55 -5.64 -5.18
C LEU A 205 17.85 -6.78 -6.15
N LEU A 206 17.14 -6.83 -7.28
CA LEU A 206 17.38 -7.84 -8.32
C LEU A 206 18.73 -7.61 -9.04
N GLU A 207 19.09 -6.38 -9.36
CA GLU A 207 20.38 -6.07 -9.99
C GLU A 207 21.56 -6.47 -9.09
N GLN A 208 21.44 -6.26 -7.77
CA GLN A 208 22.44 -6.71 -6.78
C GLN A 208 22.62 -8.24 -6.77
N HIS A 209 21.63 -9.00 -7.24
CA HIS A 209 21.66 -10.46 -7.30
C HIS A 209 21.90 -10.98 -8.74
N GLY A 210 22.46 -10.13 -9.61
CA GLY A 210 22.94 -10.53 -10.94
C GLY A 210 21.88 -10.58 -12.04
N TYR A 211 20.69 -10.04 -11.79
CA TYR A 211 19.66 -9.93 -12.83
C TYR A 211 19.83 -8.66 -13.66
N GLU A 212 19.60 -8.76 -14.98
CA GLU A 212 19.48 -7.59 -15.86
C GLU A 212 18.03 -7.09 -15.78
N VAL A 213 17.79 -5.88 -15.26
CA VAL A 213 16.43 -5.38 -15.00
C VAL A 213 16.18 -4.03 -15.66
N GLU A 214 15.17 -3.97 -16.53
CA GLU A 214 14.69 -2.70 -17.10
C GLU A 214 13.31 -2.31 -16.56
N LEU A 215 13.13 -1.03 -16.25
CA LEU A 215 11.81 -0.45 -15.97
C LEU A 215 11.14 0.00 -17.28
N CYS A 216 9.85 -0.25 -17.38
CA CYS A 216 8.99 0.24 -18.45
C CYS A 216 7.71 0.86 -17.86
N GLY A 217 7.56 2.16 -18.04
CA GLY A 217 6.39 2.92 -17.62
C GLY A 217 6.55 4.39 -17.91
N TRP A 218 5.58 5.18 -17.47
CA TRP A 218 5.58 6.62 -17.69
C TRP A 218 6.29 7.37 -16.56
N LYS A 219 6.82 8.55 -16.87
CA LYS A 219 7.31 9.49 -15.88
C LYS A 219 6.20 10.48 -15.55
N LEU A 220 5.57 10.33 -14.39
CA LEU A 220 4.55 11.27 -13.92
C LEU A 220 5.15 12.69 -13.79
N PRO A 221 4.62 13.70 -14.50
CA PRO A 221 5.02 15.09 -14.30
C PRO A 221 4.56 15.59 -12.93
N SER A 222 5.38 16.42 -12.30
CA SER A 222 5.10 17.05 -11.01
C SER A 222 4.17 18.27 -11.16
N GLY A 223 3.62 18.76 -10.04
CA GLY A 223 2.84 19.99 -9.99
C GLY A 223 1.36 19.85 -10.35
N ILE A 224 0.70 21.00 -10.55
CA ILE A 224 -0.75 21.11 -10.82
C ILE A 224 -1.12 20.43 -12.15
N ILE A 225 -0.28 20.58 -13.17
CA ILE A 225 -0.41 19.92 -14.48
C ILE A 225 -0.42 18.39 -14.30
N GLY A 226 0.45 17.86 -13.44
CA GLY A 226 0.47 16.44 -13.09
C GLY A 226 -0.81 15.95 -12.42
N LYS A 227 -1.42 16.76 -11.54
CA LYS A 227 -2.70 16.42 -10.88
C LYS A 227 -3.86 16.35 -11.88
N LEU A 228 -3.98 17.32 -12.78
CA LEU A 228 -5.01 17.34 -13.83
C LEU A 228 -4.81 16.21 -14.86
N ALA A 229 -3.57 15.98 -15.27
CA ALA A 229 -3.24 14.94 -16.23
C ALA A 229 -3.58 13.53 -15.73
N ARG A 230 -3.51 13.27 -14.40
CA ARG A 230 -3.91 11.98 -13.82
C ARG A 230 -5.37 11.60 -14.14
N TYR A 231 -6.29 12.56 -14.10
CA TYR A 231 -7.71 12.29 -14.40
C TYR A 231 -7.95 12.10 -15.89
N LEU A 232 -7.34 12.95 -16.73
CA LEU A 232 -7.41 12.83 -18.19
C LEU A 232 -6.80 11.50 -18.67
N TRP A 233 -5.76 11.02 -18.01
CA TRP A 233 -5.06 9.82 -18.43
C TRP A 233 -5.77 8.51 -18.16
N ILE A 234 -6.62 8.45 -17.12
CA ILE A 234 -7.50 7.30 -16.88
C ILE A 234 -8.40 7.07 -18.10
N ILE A 235 -8.84 8.15 -18.75
CA ILE A 235 -9.63 8.11 -19.98
C ILE A 235 -8.78 7.65 -21.17
N THR A 236 -7.57 8.20 -21.34
CA THR A 236 -6.66 7.84 -22.44
C THR A 236 -6.03 6.43 -22.32
N GLY A 237 -5.98 5.87 -21.11
CA GLY A 237 -5.37 4.56 -20.83
C GLY A 237 -6.06 3.40 -21.55
N LEU A 238 -7.29 3.59 -22.03
CA LEU A 238 -8.05 2.60 -22.82
C LEU A 238 -7.36 2.22 -24.14
N GLY A 239 -6.46 3.07 -24.66
CA GLY A 239 -5.80 2.89 -25.96
C GLY A 239 -4.35 3.39 -26.00
N ASN A 240 -3.56 3.20 -24.94
CA ASN A 240 -2.20 3.73 -24.88
C ASN A 240 -1.17 2.95 -25.75
N PHE A 241 -1.31 3.07 -27.08
CA PHE A 241 -0.47 2.40 -28.06
C PHE A 241 0.98 2.88 -28.05
N ARG A 242 1.24 4.13 -27.65
CA ARG A 242 2.61 4.67 -27.56
C ARG A 242 3.43 3.90 -26.53
N GLU A 243 2.87 3.67 -25.34
CA GLU A 243 3.54 2.85 -24.33
C GLU A 243 3.64 1.37 -24.74
N ALA A 244 2.66 0.86 -25.50
CA ALA A 244 2.76 -0.49 -26.05
C ALA A 244 3.92 -0.62 -27.05
N ILE A 245 4.12 0.35 -27.94
CA ILE A 245 5.25 0.38 -28.88
C ILE A 245 6.58 0.48 -28.13
N LYS A 246 6.65 1.33 -27.10
CA LYS A 246 7.84 1.47 -26.24
C LYS A 246 8.17 0.17 -25.52
N LEU A 247 7.17 -0.52 -24.96
CA LEU A 247 7.36 -1.85 -24.37
C LEU A 247 7.84 -2.85 -25.43
N ASN A 248 7.25 -2.87 -26.63
CA ASN A 248 7.68 -3.76 -27.71
C ASN A 248 9.14 -3.54 -28.12
N ARG A 249 9.58 -2.28 -28.22
CA ARG A 249 10.98 -1.95 -28.51
C ARG A 249 11.91 -2.49 -27.43
N LYS A 250 11.55 -2.32 -26.16
CA LYS A 250 12.31 -2.88 -25.02
C LYS A 250 12.36 -4.40 -25.05
N ILE A 251 11.23 -5.06 -25.29
CA ILE A 251 11.14 -6.52 -25.45
C ILE A 251 12.08 -7.00 -26.56
N LYS A 252 12.04 -6.38 -27.74
CA LYS A 252 12.89 -6.75 -28.88
C LYS A 252 14.38 -6.54 -28.60
N LYS A 253 14.73 -5.46 -27.89
CA LYS A 253 16.12 -5.14 -27.55
C LYS A 253 16.68 -6.07 -26.47
N MET A 254 15.98 -6.20 -25.36
CA MET A 254 16.44 -6.94 -24.18
C MET A 254 16.28 -8.44 -24.34
N LYS A 255 15.23 -8.88 -25.05
CA LYS A 255 14.75 -10.28 -25.11
C LYS A 255 14.59 -10.85 -23.69
N PRO A 256 13.65 -10.31 -22.89
CA PRO A 256 13.51 -10.69 -21.49
C PRO A 256 13.05 -12.14 -21.33
N ASP A 257 13.47 -12.77 -20.23
CA ASP A 257 12.97 -14.08 -19.81
C ASP A 257 11.68 -13.94 -18.99
N LEU A 258 11.50 -12.79 -18.33
CA LEU A 258 10.36 -12.46 -17.49
C LEU A 258 9.88 -11.02 -17.71
N ILE A 259 8.56 -10.85 -17.85
CA ILE A 259 7.89 -9.56 -17.82
C ILE A 259 6.97 -9.53 -16.59
N ARG A 260 7.20 -8.59 -15.69
CA ARG A 260 6.45 -8.45 -14.45
C ARG A 260 5.63 -7.17 -14.44
N TYR A 261 4.32 -7.30 -14.51
CA TYR A 261 3.35 -6.22 -14.39
C TYR A 261 3.02 -5.95 -12.91
N ASN A 262 2.97 -4.68 -12.53
CA ASN A 262 2.65 -4.25 -11.15
C ASN A 262 1.41 -3.33 -11.10
N SER A 263 1.33 -2.38 -12.03
CA SER A 263 0.17 -1.48 -12.14
C SER A 263 -0.09 -1.23 -13.61
N VAL A 264 -1.29 -1.54 -14.07
CA VAL A 264 -1.73 -1.32 -15.45
C VAL A 264 -3.11 -0.67 -15.54
N MET A 265 -3.77 -0.44 -14.40
CA MET A 265 -5.14 0.08 -14.37
C MET A 265 -5.22 1.58 -14.67
N ARG A 266 -4.18 2.37 -14.37
CA ARG A 266 -4.28 3.83 -14.36
C ARG A 266 -3.89 4.49 -15.69
N TYR A 267 -2.71 4.18 -16.22
CA TYR A 267 -2.13 4.89 -17.38
C TYR A 267 -1.85 3.96 -18.56
N LEU A 268 -1.28 2.78 -18.31
CA LEU A 268 -0.90 1.83 -19.35
C LEU A 268 -2.12 1.17 -20.00
N GLY A 269 -3.09 0.79 -19.17
CA GLY A 269 -4.27 0.05 -19.58
C GLY A 269 -3.95 -1.24 -20.32
N ARG A 270 -4.69 -1.50 -21.40
CA ARG A 270 -4.71 -2.81 -22.06
C ARG A 270 -3.62 -3.01 -23.13
N ALA A 271 -3.17 -1.94 -23.78
CA ALA A 271 -2.34 -2.09 -24.98
C ALA A 271 -0.96 -2.73 -24.68
N PRO A 272 -0.26 -2.37 -23.60
CA PRO A 272 1.00 -3.01 -23.22
C PRO A 272 0.88 -4.48 -22.81
N ILE A 273 -0.28 -4.91 -22.33
CA ILE A 273 -0.53 -6.34 -22.03
C ILE A 273 -0.77 -7.11 -23.33
N ARG A 274 -1.44 -6.49 -24.31
CA ARG A 274 -1.70 -7.12 -25.62
C ARG A 274 -0.42 -7.29 -26.44
N ILE A 275 0.48 -6.31 -26.46
CA ILE A 275 1.69 -6.32 -27.30
C ILE A 275 2.71 -7.39 -26.86
N SER A 276 2.78 -7.68 -25.55
CA SER A 276 3.67 -8.70 -25.01
C SER A 276 3.24 -10.13 -25.34
N LYS A 277 2.12 -10.33 -26.04
CA LYS A 277 1.71 -11.66 -26.51
C LYS A 277 2.69 -12.33 -27.47
N HIS A 278 3.54 -11.53 -28.11
CA HIS A 278 4.48 -11.97 -29.13
C HIS A 278 5.85 -12.38 -28.56
N THR A 279 6.05 -12.27 -27.25
CA THR A 279 7.26 -12.75 -26.60
C THR A 279 7.05 -14.13 -25.98
N SER A 280 8.10 -14.93 -25.93
CA SER A 280 8.17 -16.18 -25.18
C SER A 280 8.41 -15.98 -23.68
N ALA A 281 8.69 -14.75 -23.23
CA ALA A 281 8.93 -14.44 -21.83
C ALA A 281 7.77 -14.88 -20.93
N LYS A 282 8.10 -15.40 -19.75
CA LYS A 282 7.12 -15.59 -18.67
C LYS A 282 6.50 -14.23 -18.33
N LYS A 283 5.22 -14.21 -17.97
CA LYS A 283 4.45 -13.00 -17.68
C LYS A 283 3.79 -13.12 -16.31
N TRP A 284 4.17 -12.24 -15.40
CA TRP A 284 3.62 -12.19 -14.05
C TRP A 284 2.83 -10.91 -13.83
N MET A 285 1.71 -11.00 -13.10
CA MET A 285 0.92 -9.84 -12.68
C MET A 285 0.88 -9.78 -11.15
N MET A 286 1.34 -8.67 -10.56
CA MET A 286 1.24 -8.43 -9.12
C MET A 286 0.09 -7.48 -8.78
N PHE A 287 -0.83 -7.93 -7.94
CA PHE A 287 -1.96 -7.12 -7.46
C PHE A 287 -1.56 -6.33 -6.21
N HIS A 288 -1.15 -5.08 -6.41
CA HIS A 288 -0.77 -4.18 -5.32
C HIS A 288 -1.92 -3.38 -4.72
N ASP A 289 -3.01 -3.22 -5.45
CA ASP A 289 -4.10 -2.32 -5.08
C ASP A 289 -5.43 -3.07 -5.23
N LEU A 290 -6.33 -2.88 -4.28
CA LEU A 290 -7.69 -3.44 -4.30
C LEU A 290 -8.59 -2.75 -5.33
N GLY A 291 -8.08 -1.76 -6.05
CA GLY A 291 -8.74 -1.06 -7.16
C GLY A 291 -9.15 -1.96 -8.31
N TYR A 292 -8.54 -3.14 -8.45
CA TYR A 292 -8.95 -4.19 -9.39
C TYR A 292 -10.26 -4.89 -9.01
N PHE A 293 -10.66 -4.79 -7.74
CA PHE A 293 -11.82 -5.49 -7.15
C PHE A 293 -12.86 -4.51 -6.58
N TYR A 294 -12.46 -3.28 -6.29
CA TYR A 294 -13.31 -2.28 -5.64
C TYR A 294 -13.24 -0.89 -6.33
N PRO A 295 -14.34 -0.13 -6.38
CA PRO A 295 -14.35 1.18 -7.05
C PRO A 295 -13.45 2.24 -6.41
N PHE A 296 -13.43 2.33 -5.08
CA PHE A 296 -12.67 3.35 -4.33
C PHE A 296 -11.86 2.72 -3.20
N PRO A 297 -10.66 2.19 -3.48
CA PRO A 297 -9.86 1.45 -2.49
C PRO A 297 -9.61 2.21 -1.19
N SER A 298 -9.48 3.53 -1.25
CA SER A 298 -9.31 4.40 -0.08
C SER A 298 -10.51 4.45 0.89
N GLN A 299 -11.68 3.95 0.46
CA GLN A 299 -12.91 3.88 1.26
C GLN A 299 -13.30 2.44 1.60
N LEU A 300 -12.43 1.48 1.30
CA LEU A 300 -12.64 0.08 1.59
C LEU A 300 -12.18 -0.19 3.02
N THR A 301 -13.05 -0.65 3.91
CA THR A 301 -12.74 -0.88 5.34
C THR A 301 -12.90 -2.34 5.76
N SER A 302 -13.60 -3.13 4.94
CA SER A 302 -13.86 -4.55 5.17
C SER A 302 -13.87 -5.33 3.86
N GLU A 303 -13.35 -6.56 3.89
CA GLU A 303 -13.39 -7.49 2.75
C GLU A 303 -14.81 -7.78 2.26
N HIS A 304 -15.81 -7.79 3.16
CA HIS A 304 -17.20 -8.05 2.79
C HIS A 304 -17.79 -7.01 1.82
N GLN A 305 -17.17 -5.83 1.71
CA GLN A 305 -17.55 -4.82 0.72
C GLN A 305 -17.13 -5.24 -0.70
N ILE A 306 -16.07 -6.05 -0.84
CA ILE A 306 -15.72 -6.66 -2.12
C ILE A 306 -16.71 -7.78 -2.40
N LYS A 307 -17.60 -7.54 -3.36
CA LYS A 307 -18.59 -8.53 -3.79
C LYS A 307 -18.01 -9.38 -4.93
N THR A 308 -17.97 -10.68 -4.74
CA THR A 308 -17.46 -11.67 -5.70
C THR A 308 -18.58 -12.57 -6.22
N PRO A 309 -18.57 -13.03 -7.48
CA PRO A 309 -17.54 -12.78 -8.51
C PRO A 309 -17.60 -11.39 -9.14
N PHE A 310 -16.58 -11.03 -9.93
CA PHE A 310 -16.45 -9.74 -10.59
C PHE A 310 -17.48 -9.56 -11.72
N THR A 311 -18.69 -9.13 -11.35
CA THR A 311 -19.80 -8.81 -12.26
C THR A 311 -20.22 -7.35 -12.08
N LEU A 312 -20.90 -6.77 -13.07
CA LEU A 312 -21.38 -5.38 -12.97
C LEU A 312 -22.29 -5.17 -11.75
N LYS A 313 -23.20 -6.12 -11.50
CA LYS A 313 -24.11 -6.11 -10.35
C LYS A 313 -23.33 -6.05 -9.04
N HIS A 314 -22.35 -6.94 -8.88
CA HIS A 314 -21.52 -6.99 -7.67
C HIS A 314 -20.63 -5.76 -7.51
N PHE A 315 -20.03 -5.27 -8.61
CA PHE A 315 -19.17 -4.09 -8.56
C PHE A 315 -19.95 -2.82 -8.22
N LEU A 316 -21.18 -2.67 -8.73
CA LEU A 316 -22.06 -1.58 -8.31
C LEU A 316 -22.54 -1.74 -6.86
N ALA A 317 -22.89 -2.95 -6.45
CA ALA A 317 -23.32 -3.24 -5.08
C ALA A 317 -22.20 -3.08 -4.04
N SER A 318 -20.93 -3.16 -4.47
CA SER A 318 -19.77 -2.98 -3.59
C SER A 318 -19.71 -1.57 -3.01
N TYR A 319 -20.23 -0.56 -3.73
CA TYR A 319 -20.21 0.84 -3.30
C TYR A 319 -21.59 1.48 -3.37
N GLN A 320 -22.19 1.71 -2.21
CA GLN A 320 -23.51 2.34 -2.11
C GLN A 320 -23.40 3.85 -2.34
N THR A 321 -24.04 4.33 -3.41
CA THR A 321 -24.14 5.77 -3.72
C THR A 321 -25.43 6.06 -4.46
N ASN A 322 -26.10 7.15 -4.09
CA ASN A 322 -27.28 7.67 -4.83
C ASN A 322 -26.90 8.65 -5.94
N ASN A 323 -25.65 9.14 -5.95
CA ASN A 323 -25.19 10.10 -6.94
C ASN A 323 -25.03 9.43 -8.34
N PRO A 324 -25.75 9.90 -9.38
CA PRO A 324 -25.73 9.28 -10.71
C PRO A 324 -24.38 9.42 -11.42
N LEU A 325 -23.67 10.54 -11.25
CA LEU A 325 -22.33 10.73 -11.83
C LEU A 325 -21.32 9.74 -11.23
N LYS A 326 -21.41 9.47 -9.92
CA LYS A 326 -20.59 8.43 -9.28
C LYS A 326 -20.93 7.05 -9.83
N LYS A 327 -22.21 6.71 -9.99
CA LYS A 327 -22.62 5.42 -10.60
C LYS A 327 -22.07 5.26 -12.02
N LEU A 328 -22.10 6.32 -12.83
CA LEU A 328 -21.53 6.33 -14.18
C LEU A 328 -20.01 6.10 -14.15
N ALA A 329 -19.29 6.78 -13.27
CA ALA A 329 -17.85 6.60 -13.10
C ALA A 329 -17.48 5.17 -12.66
N ILE A 330 -18.22 4.58 -11.72
CA ILE A 330 -18.05 3.19 -11.27
C ILE A 330 -18.29 2.22 -12.43
N THR A 331 -19.35 2.45 -13.20
CA THR A 331 -19.69 1.63 -14.39
C THR A 331 -18.60 1.70 -15.44
N GLY A 332 -18.09 2.91 -15.74
CA GLY A 332 -16.95 3.09 -16.66
C GLY A 332 -15.68 2.37 -16.18
N LYS A 333 -15.37 2.47 -14.88
CA LYS A 333 -14.26 1.73 -14.26
C LYS A 333 -14.45 0.22 -14.41
N TYR A 334 -15.65 -0.30 -14.16
CA TYR A 334 -15.96 -1.73 -14.35
C TYR A 334 -15.65 -2.20 -15.77
N PHE A 335 -16.11 -1.49 -16.80
CA PHE A 335 -15.85 -1.90 -18.18
C PHE A 335 -14.36 -1.83 -18.55
N SER A 336 -13.64 -0.82 -18.05
CA SER A 336 -12.18 -0.75 -18.21
C SER A 336 -11.49 -1.97 -17.59
N LEU A 337 -11.84 -2.29 -16.35
CA LEU A 337 -11.31 -3.44 -15.61
C LEU A 337 -11.71 -4.77 -16.23
N LEU A 338 -12.93 -4.93 -16.73
CA LEU A 338 -13.38 -6.14 -17.42
C LEU A 338 -12.49 -6.46 -18.62
N LEU A 339 -12.07 -5.43 -19.36
CA LEU A 339 -11.20 -5.58 -20.53
C LEU A 339 -9.75 -5.87 -20.13
N ILE A 340 -9.28 -5.32 -19.01
CA ILE A 340 -7.98 -5.66 -18.43
C ILE A 340 -7.99 -7.10 -17.92
N LYS A 341 -8.99 -7.48 -17.12
CA LYS A 341 -9.23 -8.82 -16.58
C LYS A 341 -9.13 -9.89 -17.67
N LYS A 342 -9.90 -9.73 -18.76
CA LYS A 342 -9.87 -10.67 -19.91
C LYS A 342 -8.48 -10.83 -20.52
N GLN A 343 -7.65 -9.78 -20.51
CA GLN A 343 -6.28 -9.87 -21.01
C GLN A 343 -5.33 -10.51 -20.01
N LEU A 344 -5.48 -10.20 -18.72
CA LEU A 344 -4.67 -10.79 -17.67
C LEU A 344 -4.88 -12.31 -17.62
N GLU A 345 -6.14 -12.76 -17.58
CA GLU A 345 -6.49 -14.20 -17.58
C GLU A 345 -5.91 -14.96 -18.76
N LYS A 346 -5.96 -14.36 -19.96
CA LYS A 346 -5.49 -15.02 -21.17
C LYS A 346 -3.95 -15.05 -21.30
N ARG A 347 -3.22 -14.19 -20.58
CA ARG A 347 -1.82 -13.88 -20.93
C ARG A 347 -0.82 -14.00 -19.79
N MET A 348 -1.28 -13.98 -18.55
CA MET A 348 -0.40 -14.11 -17.40
C MET A 348 -0.23 -15.58 -17.04
N ASP A 349 1.02 -15.94 -16.78
CA ASP A 349 1.40 -17.29 -16.36
C ASP A 349 1.29 -17.43 -14.83
N THR A 350 1.49 -16.33 -14.09
CA THR A 350 1.41 -16.30 -12.62
C THR A 350 0.84 -14.98 -12.13
N PHE A 351 0.01 -15.06 -11.10
CA PHE A 351 -0.57 -13.94 -10.38
C PHE A 351 0.04 -13.86 -8.98
N LEU A 352 0.56 -12.70 -8.62
CA LEU A 352 1.25 -12.47 -7.36
C LEU A 352 0.39 -11.57 -6.48
N VAL A 353 0.24 -11.94 -5.22
CA VAL A 353 -0.47 -11.13 -4.21
C VAL A 353 0.43 -10.83 -3.02
N PRO A 354 0.32 -9.65 -2.37
CA PRO A 354 1.17 -9.28 -1.25
C PRO A 354 0.87 -10.04 0.04
N SER A 355 -0.33 -10.63 0.17
CA SER A 355 -0.84 -11.28 1.37
C SER A 355 -1.76 -12.44 1.01
N ASP A 356 -1.89 -13.42 1.91
CA ASP A 356 -2.72 -14.60 1.67
C ASP A 356 -4.21 -14.29 1.54
N PHE A 357 -4.74 -13.31 2.28
CA PHE A 357 -6.16 -12.93 2.18
C PHE A 357 -6.55 -12.49 0.77
N MET A 358 -5.62 -11.91 0.01
CA MET A 358 -5.87 -11.48 -1.37
C MET A 358 -5.97 -12.65 -2.35
N LYS A 359 -5.50 -13.86 -2.01
CA LYS A 359 -5.66 -15.04 -2.86
C LYS A 359 -7.14 -15.32 -3.12
N ASP A 360 -7.92 -15.37 -2.05
CA ASP A 360 -9.35 -15.63 -2.10
C ASP A 360 -10.09 -14.56 -2.90
N ILE A 361 -9.72 -13.28 -2.72
CA ILE A 361 -10.30 -12.17 -3.48
C ILE A 361 -10.04 -12.34 -4.97
N VAL A 362 -8.79 -12.63 -5.37
CA VAL A 362 -8.40 -12.80 -6.78
C VAL A 362 -9.10 -14.03 -7.37
N HIS A 363 -9.06 -15.16 -6.68
CA HIS A 363 -9.70 -16.40 -7.09
C HIS A 363 -11.20 -16.23 -7.30
N LYS A 364 -11.92 -15.77 -6.26
CA LYS A 364 -13.38 -15.61 -6.31
C LYS A 364 -13.81 -14.51 -7.28
N SER A 365 -13.02 -13.44 -7.44
CA SER A 365 -13.36 -12.36 -8.36
C SER A 365 -13.17 -12.76 -9.81
N TYR A 366 -12.00 -13.35 -10.14
CA TYR A 366 -11.58 -13.54 -11.52
C TYR A 366 -11.69 -15.00 -12.00
N HIS A 367 -11.98 -15.94 -11.11
CA HIS A 367 -12.00 -17.38 -11.39
C HIS A 367 -10.64 -17.88 -11.92
N ILE A 368 -9.56 -17.33 -11.37
CA ILE A 368 -8.20 -17.78 -11.66
C ILE A 368 -7.90 -18.97 -10.77
N ASP A 369 -7.34 -20.04 -11.33
CA ASP A 369 -6.92 -21.24 -10.59
C ASP A 369 -5.99 -20.87 -9.42
N ASN A 370 -6.24 -21.43 -8.23
CA ASN A 370 -5.46 -21.14 -7.03
C ASN A 370 -3.96 -21.45 -7.21
N GLU A 371 -3.61 -22.44 -8.03
CA GLU A 371 -2.22 -22.82 -8.35
C GLU A 371 -1.46 -21.70 -9.09
N LYS A 372 -2.18 -20.84 -9.83
CA LYS A 372 -1.59 -19.69 -10.52
C LYS A 372 -1.45 -18.47 -9.60
N ILE A 373 -2.01 -18.49 -8.40
CA ILE A 373 -2.01 -17.37 -7.46
C ILE A 373 -1.01 -17.64 -6.33
N VAL A 374 0.08 -16.88 -6.31
CA VAL A 374 1.17 -17.05 -5.35
C VAL A 374 1.26 -15.85 -4.42
N THR A 375 1.31 -16.11 -3.12
CA THR A 375 1.62 -15.07 -2.12
C THR A 375 3.09 -14.71 -2.21
N PHE A 376 3.34 -13.47 -2.57
CA PHE A 376 4.65 -12.90 -2.79
C PHE A 376 4.76 -11.58 -2.01
N PRO A 377 4.91 -11.64 -0.67
CA PRO A 377 4.97 -10.48 0.19
C PRO A 377 6.14 -9.60 -0.17
N HIS A 378 5.89 -8.32 -0.15
CA HIS A 378 6.90 -7.30 -0.30
C HIS A 378 7.95 -7.37 0.83
N PHE A 379 9.03 -6.61 0.68
CA PHE A 379 10.10 -6.55 1.67
C PHE A 379 10.15 -5.19 2.35
N ILE A 380 10.71 -5.16 3.56
CA ILE A 380 10.91 -3.97 4.36
C ILE A 380 12.02 -3.12 3.74
N GLN A 381 11.77 -1.83 3.58
CA GLN A 381 12.73 -0.84 3.07
C GLN A 381 13.62 -0.38 4.22
N ASP A 382 14.92 -0.27 3.98
CA ASP A 382 15.90 0.16 5.00
C ASP A 382 16.04 1.68 5.06
#